data_AF-A0A8B6XYG6-F1
#
_entry.id   AF-A0A8B6XYG6-F1
#
_cell.length_a   1.000
_cell.length_b   1.000
_cell.length_c   1.000
_cell.angle_alpha   90.00
_cell.angle_beta   90.00
_cell.angle_gamma   90.00
#
_symmetry.space_group_name_H-M   'P 1'
#
loop_
_entity.id
_entity.type
_entity.pdbx_description
1 polymer ?
#
loop_
_entity_poly.entity_id
_entity_poly.type
_entity_poly.pdbx_seq_one_letter_code
_entity_poly.pdbx_strand_id
1 'polypeptide(L)'
;MVNKCCVVNCRSNYHNYGEVSTVVFSFPKNEELKKYWIKFVNRKDWTPTNSSVICIKHFEKNYYKKGNKNQRFRLIKNLKPIPTIFDCTNLTEEGSLQLIKSSNSLRKSPTKRIFQPDQYEQFLLNDLINSFNDITESFAPDGFSFLKYDDHVIFYKLSHSTLSIPEVTECIRVNNEMHVKLFYRGSPLP
;
A
#
# COMPACT_ATOMS: atom_id res chain seq x y z
N MET A 1 -17.97 27.33 -30.55
CA MET A 1 -16.61 27.55 -30.00
C MET A 1 -16.21 26.28 -29.24
N VAL A 2 -15.04 25.70 -29.50
CA VAL A 2 -14.61 24.44 -28.87
C VAL A 2 -13.95 24.75 -27.52
N ASN A 3 -14.33 24.02 -26.46
CA ASN A 3 -13.72 24.21 -25.15
C ASN A 3 -12.28 23.67 -25.15
N LYS A 4 -11.35 24.51 -24.70
CA LYS A 4 -9.91 24.24 -24.63
C LYS A 4 -9.54 23.60 -23.29
N CYS A 5 -8.58 22.69 -23.29
CA CYS A 5 -8.11 22.08 -22.04
C CYS A 5 -7.48 23.13 -21.12
N CYS A 6 -7.83 23.10 -19.83
CA CYS A 6 -7.27 24.01 -18.81
C CYS A 6 -5.99 23.49 -18.14
N VAL A 7 -5.50 22.30 -18.48
CA VAL A 7 -4.24 21.76 -17.96
C VAL A 7 -3.07 22.53 -18.56
N VAL A 8 -2.07 22.86 -17.73
CA VAL A 8 -0.85 23.57 -18.17
C VAL A 8 -0.17 22.79 -19.30
N ASN A 9 0.25 23.50 -20.34
CA ASN A 9 0.88 22.97 -21.55
C ASN A 9 0.07 21.95 -22.36
N CYS A 10 -1.21 21.72 -22.03
CA CYS A 10 -2.10 20.93 -22.88
C CYS A 10 -2.69 21.81 -24.00
N ARG A 11 -2.30 21.53 -25.25
CA ARG A 11 -2.77 22.24 -26.45
C ARG A 11 -3.95 21.57 -27.15
N SER A 12 -4.59 20.60 -26.51
CA SER A 12 -5.79 19.94 -27.03
C SER A 12 -6.92 20.96 -27.29
N ASN A 13 -7.51 20.89 -28.48
CA ASN A 13 -8.58 21.77 -28.98
C ASN A 13 -8.21 23.24 -29.22
N TYR A 14 -6.92 23.56 -29.37
CA TYR A 14 -6.48 24.89 -29.85
C TYR A 14 -6.44 24.91 -31.38
N HIS A 15 -6.88 26.02 -32.00
CA HIS A 15 -7.10 26.15 -33.45
C HIS A 15 -5.87 25.87 -34.33
N ASN A 16 -4.65 25.98 -33.79
CA ASN A 16 -3.43 26.02 -34.60
C ASN A 16 -2.71 24.67 -34.74
N TYR A 17 -3.29 23.55 -34.28
CA TYR A 17 -2.56 22.29 -34.13
C TYR A 17 -2.98 21.14 -35.05
N GLY A 18 -3.95 21.33 -35.97
CA GLY A 18 -4.37 20.29 -36.92
C GLY A 18 -4.92 18.99 -36.32
N GLU A 19 -4.91 18.86 -34.98
CA GLU A 19 -5.42 17.69 -34.27
C GLU A 19 -6.95 17.63 -34.29
N VAL A 20 -7.46 16.41 -34.42
CA VAL A 20 -8.87 16.09 -34.25
C VAL A 20 -9.34 16.58 -32.87
N SER A 21 -10.51 17.24 -32.84
CA SER A 21 -11.14 17.70 -31.59
C SER A 21 -11.20 16.56 -30.56
N THR A 22 -10.46 16.71 -29.48
CA THR A 22 -10.39 15.76 -28.38
C THR A 22 -11.59 15.93 -27.45
N VAL A 23 -12.09 14.83 -26.89
CA VAL A 23 -13.20 14.87 -25.91
C VAL A 23 -12.73 15.55 -24.62
N VAL A 24 -13.59 16.42 -24.09
CA VAL A 24 -13.35 17.19 -22.87
C VAL A 24 -14.45 16.97 -21.85
N PHE A 25 -14.08 17.06 -20.58
CA PHE A 25 -14.97 16.88 -19.44
C PHE A 25 -14.97 18.13 -18.57
N SER A 26 -16.15 18.61 -18.20
CA SER A 26 -16.33 19.69 -17.23
C SER A 26 -16.04 19.22 -15.81
N PHE A 27 -15.68 20.16 -14.94
CA PHE A 27 -15.44 19.88 -13.53
C PHE A 27 -16.69 19.24 -12.87
N PRO A 28 -16.50 18.26 -11.97
CA PRO A 28 -17.60 17.59 -11.29
C PRO A 28 -18.33 18.54 -10.33
N LYS A 29 -19.60 18.24 -10.06
CA LYS A 29 -20.41 18.95 -9.05
C LYS A 29 -20.01 18.60 -7.61
N ASN A 30 -19.45 17.41 -7.40
CA ASN A 30 -18.97 16.99 -6.08
C ASN A 30 -17.72 17.80 -5.71
N GLU A 31 -17.76 18.49 -4.57
CA GLU A 31 -16.71 19.42 -4.16
C GLU A 31 -15.37 18.74 -3.87
N GLU A 32 -15.37 17.56 -3.26
CA GLU A 32 -14.13 16.81 -2.99
C GLU A 32 -13.44 16.41 -4.29
N LEU A 33 -14.20 15.84 -5.23
CA LEU A 33 -13.68 15.46 -6.54
C LEU A 33 -13.20 16.69 -7.32
N LYS A 34 -13.93 17.81 -7.22
CA LYS A 34 -13.55 19.09 -7.81
C LYS A 34 -12.23 19.58 -7.23
N LYS A 35 -12.00 19.47 -5.91
CA LYS A 35 -10.72 19.81 -5.26
C LYS A 35 -9.57 18.99 -5.83
N TYR A 36 -9.75 17.68 -6.06
CA TYR A 36 -8.72 16.85 -6.71
C TYR A 36 -8.40 17.30 -8.13
N TRP A 37 -9.40 17.68 -8.93
CA TRP A 37 -9.19 18.18 -10.29
C TRP A 37 -8.50 19.55 -10.28
N ILE A 38 -8.84 20.44 -9.35
CA ILE A 38 -8.17 21.74 -9.18
C ILE A 38 -6.70 21.51 -8.79
N LYS A 39 -6.46 20.62 -7.83
CA LYS A 39 -5.12 20.23 -7.39
C LYS A 39 -4.31 19.62 -8.52
N PHE A 40 -4.95 18.84 -9.40
CA PHE A 40 -4.32 18.35 -10.62
C PHE A 40 -3.89 19.53 -11.48
N VAL A 41 -4.81 20.39 -11.94
CA VAL A 41 -4.47 21.55 -12.79
C VAL A 41 -3.35 22.42 -12.19
N ASN A 42 -3.32 22.55 -10.87
CA ASN A 42 -2.23 23.14 -10.08
C ASN A 42 -1.75 24.52 -10.57
N ARG A 43 -2.64 25.32 -11.18
CA ARG A 43 -2.31 26.66 -11.65
C ARG A 43 -2.32 27.67 -10.51
N LYS A 44 -1.29 28.52 -10.45
CA LYS A 44 -1.20 29.64 -9.53
C LYS A 44 -2.32 30.64 -9.80
N ASP A 45 -2.96 31.13 -8.73
CA ASP A 45 -4.00 32.17 -8.77
C ASP A 45 -5.17 31.87 -9.74
N TRP A 46 -5.48 30.59 -9.96
CA TRP A 46 -6.50 30.16 -10.91
C TRP A 46 -7.60 29.34 -10.25
N THR A 47 -8.84 29.62 -10.64
CA THR A 47 -10.03 28.86 -10.23
C THR A 47 -10.85 28.42 -11.43
N PRO A 48 -11.45 27.22 -11.42
CA PRO A 48 -12.22 26.72 -12.55
C PRO A 48 -13.51 27.53 -12.74
N THR A 49 -13.73 27.99 -13.97
CA THR A 49 -14.97 28.61 -14.45
C THR A 49 -15.91 27.56 -15.06
N ASN A 50 -17.14 27.97 -15.42
CA ASN A 50 -18.10 27.08 -16.09
C ASN A 50 -17.61 26.55 -17.47
N SER A 51 -16.70 27.27 -18.12
CA SER A 51 -16.07 26.87 -19.38
C SER A 51 -14.78 26.07 -19.18
N SER A 52 -14.33 25.88 -17.94
CA SER A 52 -13.10 25.13 -17.64
C SER A 52 -13.34 23.63 -17.81
N VAL A 53 -12.50 23.00 -18.65
CA VAL A 53 -12.61 21.58 -18.98
C VAL A 53 -11.24 20.91 -19.03
N ILE A 54 -11.19 19.60 -18.77
CA ILE A 54 -9.99 18.77 -18.88
C ILE A 54 -10.23 17.75 -20.00
N CYS A 55 -9.27 17.58 -20.90
CA CYS A 55 -9.39 16.62 -22.01
C CYS A 55 -9.17 15.17 -21.56
N ILE A 56 -9.69 14.22 -22.33
CA ILE A 56 -9.64 12.78 -22.04
C ILE A 56 -8.21 12.22 -21.90
N LYS A 57 -7.20 12.87 -22.50
CA LYS A 57 -5.78 12.48 -22.41
C LYS A 57 -5.26 12.45 -20.96
N HIS A 58 -5.87 13.21 -20.06
CA HIS A 58 -5.46 13.28 -18.65
C HIS A 58 -6.10 12.22 -17.74
N PHE A 59 -7.02 11.41 -18.28
CA PHE A 59 -7.72 10.37 -17.53
C PHE A 59 -7.24 8.98 -17.96
N GLU A 60 -7.09 8.09 -16.98
CA GLU A 60 -6.88 6.68 -17.27
C GLU A 60 -8.10 6.05 -17.97
N LYS A 61 -7.85 5.06 -18.81
CA LYS A 61 -8.87 4.36 -19.60
C LYS A 61 -9.99 3.77 -18.74
N ASN A 62 -9.68 3.38 -17.50
CA ASN A 62 -10.62 2.80 -16.55
C ASN A 62 -11.69 3.81 -16.07
N TYR A 63 -11.42 5.11 -16.18
CA TYR A 63 -12.32 6.16 -15.68
C TYR A 63 -13.37 6.61 -16.68
N TYR A 64 -13.31 6.16 -17.93
CA TYR A 64 -14.26 6.56 -18.97
C TYR A 64 -14.71 5.39 -19.84
N LYS A 65 -15.90 5.53 -20.42
CA LYS A 65 -16.46 4.57 -21.37
C LYS A 65 -17.00 5.27 -22.61
N LYS A 66 -16.93 4.59 -23.76
CA LYS A 66 -17.54 5.04 -25.01
C LYS A 66 -19.04 4.74 -24.97
N GLY A 67 -19.89 5.73 -25.25
CA GLY A 67 -21.34 5.53 -25.31
C GLY A 67 -21.77 4.81 -26.60
N ASN A 68 -22.74 3.89 -26.49
CA ASN A 68 -23.17 3.03 -27.59
C ASN A 68 -23.80 3.77 -28.79
N LYS A 69 -24.51 4.88 -28.55
CA LYS A 69 -25.32 5.56 -29.59
C LYS A 69 -24.58 6.67 -30.36
N ASN A 70 -23.70 7.41 -29.68
CA ASN A 70 -23.10 8.65 -30.24
C ASN A 70 -21.56 8.64 -30.22
N GLN A 71 -20.92 7.50 -29.93
CA GLN A 71 -19.47 7.38 -29.78
C GLN A 71 -18.80 8.35 -28.79
N ARG A 72 -19.58 9.10 -28.01
CA ARG A 72 -19.09 10.09 -27.05
C ARG A 72 -18.58 9.38 -25.80
N PHE A 73 -17.36 9.72 -25.40
CA PHE A 73 -16.81 9.27 -24.12
C PHE A 73 -17.52 9.95 -22.96
N ARG A 74 -17.76 9.18 -21.89
CA ARG A 74 -18.33 9.67 -20.63
C ARG A 74 -17.52 9.14 -19.46
N LEU A 75 -17.30 9.98 -18.46
CA LEU A 75 -16.70 9.57 -17.21
C LEU A 75 -17.64 8.66 -16.40
N ILE A 76 -17.06 7.64 -15.76
CA ILE A 76 -17.77 6.69 -14.90
C ILE A 76 -17.84 7.28 -13.50
N LYS A 77 -18.95 7.96 -13.17
CA LYS A 77 -19.10 8.74 -11.92
C LYS A 77 -18.84 7.92 -10.65
N ASN A 78 -19.24 6.65 -10.61
CA ASN A 78 -19.10 5.80 -9.42
C ASN A 78 -17.64 5.53 -9.06
N LEU A 79 -16.72 5.62 -10.01
CA LEU A 79 -15.29 5.39 -9.79
C LEU A 79 -14.55 6.65 -9.28
N LYS A 80 -15.26 7.76 -9.02
CA LYS A 80 -14.69 9.04 -8.62
C LYS A 80 -13.48 9.42 -9.51
N PRO A 81 -13.71 9.65 -10.81
CA PRO A 81 -12.66 9.79 -11.80
C PRO A 81 -11.79 11.02 -11.52
N ILE A 82 -10.49 10.81 -11.33
CA ILE A 82 -9.50 11.86 -11.07
C ILE A 82 -8.51 11.86 -12.24
N PRO A 83 -8.18 13.03 -12.82
CA PRO A 83 -7.10 13.11 -13.80
C PRO A 83 -5.77 12.83 -13.10
N THR A 84 -4.95 11.94 -13.69
CA THR A 84 -3.67 11.50 -13.13
C THR A 84 -2.52 11.64 -14.12
N ILE A 85 -2.80 11.81 -15.41
CA ILE A 85 -1.80 11.76 -16.48
C ILE A 85 -1.36 13.18 -16.86
N PHE A 86 -0.09 13.50 -16.58
CA PHE A 86 0.58 14.70 -17.08
C PHE A 86 1.48 14.38 -18.26
N ASP A 87 1.25 15.03 -19.40
CA ASP A 87 2.21 15.03 -20.50
C ASP A 87 3.35 16.00 -20.15
N CYS A 88 4.35 15.51 -19.42
CA CYS A 88 5.52 16.29 -19.02
C CYS A 88 6.53 16.54 -20.16
N THR A 89 6.28 15.98 -21.34
CA THR A 89 7.24 15.98 -22.47
C THR A 89 7.52 17.38 -23.03
N ASN A 90 6.68 18.38 -22.73
CA ASN A 90 6.81 19.76 -23.19
C ASN A 90 6.62 20.79 -22.06
N LEU A 91 7.10 20.51 -20.85
CA LEU A 91 7.14 21.52 -19.79
C LEU A 91 8.19 22.59 -20.14
N THR A 92 7.77 23.65 -20.82
CA THR A 92 8.58 24.86 -20.99
C THR A 92 8.80 25.54 -19.63
N GLU A 93 9.90 26.28 -19.49
CA GLU A 93 10.18 27.07 -18.28
C GLU A 93 8.98 27.98 -17.93
N GLU A 94 8.37 28.61 -18.92
CA GLU A 94 7.16 29.44 -18.75
C GLU A 94 5.96 28.67 -18.19
N GLY A 95 5.73 27.43 -18.64
CA GLY A 95 4.66 26.58 -18.12
C GLY A 95 4.89 26.18 -16.67
N SER A 96 6.15 25.96 -16.29
CA SER A 96 6.52 25.62 -14.91
C SER A 96 6.26 26.77 -13.93
N LEU A 97 6.41 28.04 -14.38
CA LEU A 97 6.14 29.23 -13.56
C LEU A 97 4.64 29.42 -13.26
N GLN A 98 3.75 28.86 -14.09
CA GLN A 98 2.31 28.92 -13.88
C GLN A 98 1.82 27.92 -12.83
N LEU A 99 2.65 26.95 -12.43
CA LEU A 99 2.29 25.94 -11.45
C LEU A 99 2.56 26.44 -10.03
N ILE A 100 1.69 26.05 -9.09
CA ILE A 100 1.97 26.23 -7.67
C ILE A 100 3.16 25.34 -7.34
N LYS A 101 4.30 25.96 -7.00
CA LYS A 101 5.46 25.24 -6.46
C LYS A 101 5.00 24.48 -5.23
N SER A 102 5.37 23.20 -5.12
CA SER A 102 5.16 22.48 -3.86
C SER A 102 5.70 23.37 -2.75
N SER A 103 4.88 23.65 -1.73
CA SER A 103 5.35 24.42 -0.60
C SER A 103 6.66 23.80 -0.13
N ASN A 104 7.67 24.63 0.14
CA ASN A 104 8.95 24.21 0.70
C ASN A 104 8.77 23.72 2.15
N SER A 105 7.65 23.06 2.47
CA SER A 105 7.52 22.25 3.67
C SER A 105 8.69 21.29 3.62
N LEU A 106 9.74 21.64 4.37
CA LEU A 106 10.93 20.85 4.49
C LEU A 106 10.42 19.52 5.00
N ARG A 107 10.56 18.47 4.18
CA ARG A 107 10.42 17.11 4.69
C ARG A 107 11.27 17.06 5.96
N LYS A 108 10.70 16.54 7.05
CA LYS A 108 11.50 16.24 8.24
C LYS A 108 12.74 15.52 7.73
N SER A 109 13.91 16.02 8.11
CA SER A 109 15.16 15.35 7.76
C SER A 109 15.02 13.88 8.17
N PRO A 110 15.55 12.93 7.38
CA PRO A 110 15.57 11.54 7.78
C PRO A 110 16.03 11.43 9.23
N THR A 111 15.30 10.67 10.03
CA THR A 111 15.72 10.39 11.41
C THR A 111 17.15 9.86 11.35
N LYS A 112 18.08 10.48 12.10
CA LYS A 112 19.45 9.96 12.21
C LYS A 112 19.35 8.54 12.76
N ARG A 113 19.58 7.54 11.92
CA ARG A 113 19.72 6.16 12.36
C ARG A 113 21.09 6.04 12.99
N ILE A 114 21.12 5.76 14.29
CA ILE A 114 22.36 5.31 14.93
C ILE A 114 22.64 3.93 14.34
N PHE A 115 23.76 3.78 13.64
CA PHE A 115 24.19 2.50 13.12
C PHE A 115 24.62 1.65 14.31
N GLN A 116 23.79 0.70 14.71
CA GLN A 116 24.23 -0.34 15.64
C GLN A 116 25.08 -1.35 14.85
N PRO A 117 26.13 -1.93 15.46
CA PRO A 117 26.82 -3.04 14.84
C PRO A 117 25.81 -4.14 14.55
N ASP A 118 25.99 -4.83 13.42
CA ASP A 118 25.20 -6.01 13.13
C ASP A 118 25.44 -7.05 14.23
N GLN A 119 24.36 -7.55 14.82
CA GLN A 119 24.41 -8.55 15.88
C GLN A 119 24.09 -9.95 15.35
N TYR A 120 24.09 -10.15 14.02
CA TYR A 120 23.74 -11.42 13.39
C TYR A 120 24.52 -12.61 13.94
N GLU A 121 25.85 -12.49 14.08
CA GLU A 121 26.68 -13.58 14.63
C GLU A 121 26.33 -13.88 16.09
N GLN A 122 26.09 -12.84 16.88
CA GLN A 122 25.71 -13.00 18.29
C GLN A 122 24.31 -13.62 18.43
N PHE A 123 23.38 -13.27 17.55
CA PHE A 123 22.06 -13.88 17.47
C PHE A 123 22.17 -15.38 17.18
N LEU A 124 22.94 -15.76 16.15
CA LEU A 124 23.16 -17.18 15.82
C LEU A 124 23.77 -17.96 16.99
N LEU A 125 24.74 -17.37 17.71
CA LEU A 125 25.35 -18.02 18.87
C LEU A 125 24.35 -18.21 20.02
N ASN A 126 23.47 -17.24 20.25
CA ASN A 126 22.47 -17.30 21.31
C ASN A 126 21.31 -18.26 20.98
N ASP A 127 21.00 -18.48 19.70
CA ASP A 127 19.91 -19.34 19.23
C ASP A 127 20.34 -20.81 19.04
N LEU A 128 21.63 -21.11 19.20
CA LEU A 128 22.18 -22.46 19.06
C LEU A 128 21.89 -23.33 20.30
N ILE A 129 21.16 -24.43 20.08
CA ILE A 129 21.00 -25.51 21.06
C ILE A 129 21.90 -26.68 20.64
N ASN A 130 23.04 -26.84 21.34
CA ASN A 130 24.05 -27.82 20.96
C ASN A 130 23.72 -29.24 21.44
N SER A 131 23.00 -29.36 22.55
CA SER A 131 22.68 -30.66 23.16
C SER A 131 21.31 -30.69 23.81
N PHE A 132 20.77 -31.90 23.97
CA PHE A 132 19.53 -32.14 24.72
C PHE A 132 19.57 -31.58 26.14
N ASN A 133 20.75 -31.56 26.77
CA ASN A 133 20.91 -31.07 28.13
C ASN A 133 20.67 -29.56 28.26
N ASP A 134 20.93 -28.82 27.18
CA ASP A 134 20.77 -27.36 27.13
C ASP A 134 19.29 -26.95 27.12
N ILE A 135 18.38 -27.88 26.76
CA ILE A 135 16.95 -27.61 26.75
C ILE A 135 16.43 -27.50 28.19
N THR A 136 15.91 -26.31 28.50
CA THR A 136 15.35 -25.91 29.80
C THR A 136 14.01 -25.20 29.61
N GLU A 137 13.33 -24.91 30.72
CA GLU A 137 12.06 -24.17 30.72
C GLU A 137 12.15 -22.79 30.06
N SER A 138 13.34 -22.17 30.00
CA SER A 138 13.53 -20.88 29.33
C SER A 138 13.24 -20.90 27.82
N PHE A 139 13.27 -22.07 27.20
CA PHE A 139 12.92 -22.27 25.79
C PHE A 139 11.41 -22.52 25.58
N ALA A 140 10.61 -22.55 26.64
CA ALA A 140 9.17 -22.76 26.53
C ALA A 140 8.52 -21.56 25.80
N PRO A 141 7.73 -21.81 24.73
CA PRO A 141 6.95 -20.75 24.11
C PRO A 141 5.95 -20.14 25.09
N ASP A 142 5.48 -18.93 24.80
CA ASP A 142 4.51 -18.24 25.65
C ASP A 142 3.27 -19.09 25.93
N GLY A 143 2.99 -19.32 27.21
CA GLY A 143 1.86 -20.12 27.67
C GLY A 143 2.08 -21.64 27.65
N PHE A 144 3.30 -22.11 27.37
CA PHE A 144 3.66 -23.52 27.51
C PHE A 144 4.29 -23.77 28.88
N SER A 145 4.00 -24.94 29.43
CA SER A 145 4.66 -25.51 30.61
C SER A 145 5.70 -26.53 30.16
N PHE A 146 6.71 -26.77 31.00
CA PHE A 146 7.87 -27.59 30.66
C PHE A 146 7.99 -28.82 31.57
N LEU A 147 8.35 -29.96 30.98
CA LEU A 147 8.72 -31.19 31.67
C LEU A 147 9.97 -31.80 31.05
N LYS A 148 10.90 -32.28 31.88
CA LYS A 148 12.14 -32.94 31.47
C LYS A 148 12.18 -34.36 32.00
N TYR A 149 12.41 -35.30 31.10
CA TYR A 149 12.66 -36.71 31.36
C TYR A 149 14.08 -37.08 30.92
N ASP A 150 14.51 -38.30 31.19
CA ASP A 150 15.87 -38.76 30.87
C ASP A 150 16.12 -38.85 29.35
N ASP A 151 15.10 -39.18 28.56
CA ASP A 151 15.19 -39.41 27.11
C ASP A 151 14.49 -38.35 26.25
N HIS A 152 13.67 -37.48 26.85
CA HIS A 152 12.94 -36.44 26.14
C HIS A 152 12.51 -35.28 27.03
N VAL A 153 12.19 -34.15 26.40
CA VAL A 153 11.54 -32.99 27.01
C VAL A 153 10.20 -32.75 26.36
N ILE A 154 9.28 -32.18 27.12
CA ILE A 154 7.94 -31.82 26.67
C ILE A 154 7.67 -30.36 27.02
N PHE A 155 7.30 -29.59 26.00
CA PHE A 155 6.60 -28.33 26.18
C PHE A 155 5.13 -28.57 25.88
N TYR A 156 4.22 -28.20 26.77
CA TYR A 156 2.79 -28.43 26.55
C TYR A 156 1.94 -27.24 27.00
N LYS A 157 0.79 -27.06 26.35
CA LYS A 157 -0.19 -26.03 26.68
C LYS A 157 -1.47 -26.67 27.16
N LEU A 158 -1.93 -26.22 28.33
CA LEU A 158 -3.22 -26.61 28.88
C LEU A 158 -4.30 -25.63 28.40
N SER A 159 -5.47 -26.17 28.07
CA SER A 159 -6.68 -25.39 27.83
C SER A 159 -7.85 -25.98 28.61
N HIS A 160 -8.91 -25.20 28.79
CA HIS A 160 -10.14 -25.68 29.40
C HIS A 160 -11.11 -26.14 28.31
N SER A 161 -11.53 -27.40 28.40
CA SER A 161 -12.63 -27.93 27.58
C SER A 161 -13.97 -27.31 27.99
N THR A 162 -15.02 -27.54 27.18
CA THR A 162 -16.39 -27.06 27.45
C THR A 162 -16.97 -27.52 28.79
N LEU A 163 -16.39 -28.57 29.39
CA LEU A 163 -16.76 -29.12 30.69
C LEU A 163 -15.88 -28.60 31.84
N SER A 164 -15.05 -27.58 31.60
CA SER A 164 -14.06 -27.04 32.56
C SER A 164 -12.97 -28.05 32.98
N ILE A 165 -12.76 -29.10 32.18
CA ILE A 165 -11.69 -30.09 32.40
C ILE A 165 -10.44 -29.63 31.65
N PRO A 166 -9.25 -29.59 32.29
CA PRO A 166 -8.02 -29.23 31.61
C PRO A 166 -7.61 -30.32 30.61
N GLU A 167 -7.36 -29.92 29.37
CA GLU A 167 -6.84 -30.78 28.30
C GLU A 167 -5.52 -30.23 27.76
N VAL A 168 -4.59 -31.13 27.39
CA VAL A 168 -3.37 -30.74 26.67
C VAL A 168 -3.75 -30.51 25.20
N THR A 169 -3.72 -29.26 24.75
CA THR A 169 -4.08 -28.91 23.37
C THR A 169 -2.91 -28.97 22.43
N GLU A 170 -1.75 -28.47 22.85
CA GLU A 170 -0.55 -28.38 22.04
C GLU A 170 0.59 -28.97 22.83
N CYS A 171 1.41 -29.79 22.18
CA CYS A 171 2.55 -30.43 22.81
C CYS A 171 3.71 -30.54 21.80
N ILE A 172 4.89 -30.19 22.26
CA ILE A 172 6.16 -30.27 21.54
C ILE A 172 7.02 -31.24 22.33
N ARG A 173 7.33 -32.38 21.72
CA ARG A 173 8.24 -33.38 22.28
C ARG A 173 9.58 -33.32 21.56
N VAL A 174 10.67 -33.14 22.28
CA VAL A 174 12.04 -33.22 21.74
C VAL A 174 12.75 -34.37 22.40
N ASN A 175 13.28 -35.33 21.63
CA ASN A 175 14.03 -36.45 22.18
C ASN A 175 15.52 -36.11 22.36
N ASN A 176 16.27 -37.03 22.95
CA ASN A 176 17.73 -36.97 23.10
C ASN A 176 18.53 -36.83 21.79
N GLU A 177 17.97 -37.22 20.65
CA GLU A 177 18.54 -37.04 19.30
C GLU A 177 18.17 -35.69 18.66
N MET A 178 17.54 -34.78 19.41
CA MET A 178 17.06 -33.47 18.93
C MET A 178 15.95 -33.55 17.87
N HIS A 179 15.29 -34.72 17.71
CA HIS A 179 14.11 -34.86 16.88
C HIS A 179 12.88 -34.27 17.57
N VAL A 180 12.26 -33.31 16.88
CA VAL A 180 11.05 -32.63 17.32
C VAL A 180 9.83 -33.35 16.76
N LYS A 181 8.85 -33.65 17.63
CA LYS A 181 7.51 -34.13 17.25
C LYS A 181 6.47 -33.21 17.86
N LEU A 182 5.51 -32.80 17.03
CA LEU A 182 4.42 -31.93 17.44
C LEU A 182 3.14 -32.75 17.59
N PHE A 183 2.33 -32.40 18.59
CA PHE A 183 1.06 -33.01 18.88
C PHE A 183 0.00 -31.94 19.08
N TYR A 184 -1.19 -32.17 18.52
CA TYR A 184 -2.38 -31.37 18.75
C TYR A 184 -3.50 -32.26 19.29
N ARG A 185 -4.01 -31.94 20.49
CA ARG A 185 -5.02 -32.72 21.21
C ARG A 185 -4.69 -34.22 21.27
N GLY A 186 -3.43 -34.53 21.59
CA GLY A 186 -2.92 -35.90 21.68
C GLY A 186 -2.63 -36.60 20.35
N SER A 187 -2.93 -35.98 19.21
CA SER A 187 -2.65 -36.55 17.87
C SER A 187 -1.36 -35.97 17.29
N PRO A 188 -0.44 -36.79 16.75
CA PRO A 188 0.78 -36.29 16.12
C PRO A 188 0.44 -35.49 14.85
N LEU A 189 1.13 -34.36 14.67
CA LEU A 189 1.07 -33.58 13.43
C LEU A 189 2.04 -34.16 12.38
N PRO A 190 1.69 -34.09 11.08
CA PRO A 190 2.54 -34.56 9.99
C PRO A 190 3.80 -33.71 9.80
#